data_AF-M8BQS6-F1
#
_entry.id   AF-M8BQS6-F1
#
_cell.length_a   1.000
_cell.length_b   1.000
_cell.length_c   1.000
_cell.angle_alpha   90.00
_cell.angle_beta   90.00
_cell.angle_gamma   90.00
#
_symmetry.space_group_name_H-M   'P 1'
#
loop_
_entity.id
_entity.type
_entity.pdbx_description
1 polymer ?
#
loop_
_entity_poly.entity_id
_entity_poly.type
_entity_poly.pdbx_seq_one_letter_code
_entity_poly.pdbx_strand_id
1 'polypeptide(L)'
;MSFAGISLISDGKAAIGQSIDVATASGYHLLVVNGYSRINATTPNGMKILSLAFMVGGHRWCIWFYPNGDRGSADSISLFLHLIDENVAEVLKVQYEFSFIDELQYQDSAFIRARKPDIFSSSKPSWGYKSFTKRDVLEKSKHLKDDCFTIRCDLSIATTIDLFIKVPPSGIQQDISDLFLSKEGTDVRFMVSGEKFAAHRCVLAARSAVFKTELFGPMKESTVASVIDVEDMEAKVFSALLEFIYTDTLPDMEIDMGEEEGGAQEALFLQHLLAAADRYDLQRLKALCEEKLCEHIGVVSVTTILALAEQHSCSGLKEVCFEFIKTPANLKAITLADGLEGITRTCSNSGGRKSWRWVTWTVKLQDDVTEAVKVQYSFSFVDEVENQGPACVRAKKAHDFSSCHATWGQKYFWNRVDLEKSSHLKGNCFTIRCDLAVATTFDRFITVPPSSIQRHIMNLLLSKEGTDVTFSVGGETIVAHRCVLAARSSVFKAELFGPMMEGTIASVIQIEDMEARVFRALLSFIYTDSLPDMEDDNVEDREAQELLWLQHLLAAADRYDLQRLKILCEEKLCKHSPERHSCGGLKEVCLEFLKTPSNLKEITAADVFDDIVSTCPYLLKELIAKFAS
;
A
#
# COMPACT_ATOMS: atom_id res chain seq x y z
N MET A 1 0.65 -13.32 6.53
CA MET A 1 0.46 -14.74 6.95
C MET A 1 1.79 -15.30 7.41
N SER A 2 1.77 -16.19 8.39
CA SER A 2 2.97 -16.78 8.98
C SER A 2 3.50 -17.95 8.13
N PHE A 3 4.81 -18.12 8.02
CA PHE A 3 5.39 -19.26 7.32
C PHE A 3 5.24 -20.55 8.15
N ALA A 4 4.45 -21.52 7.68
CA ALA A 4 4.17 -22.78 8.37
C ALA A 4 5.15 -23.90 7.99
N GLY A 5 5.77 -23.82 6.82
CA GLY A 5 6.80 -24.77 6.41
C GLY A 5 6.94 -24.96 4.91
N ILE A 6 7.81 -25.92 4.56
CA ILE A 6 8.09 -26.32 3.18
C ILE A 6 8.12 -27.84 3.06
N SER A 7 7.62 -28.37 1.94
CA SER A 7 7.68 -29.78 1.56
C SER A 7 8.28 -29.92 0.17
N LEU A 8 9.36 -30.69 0.05
CA LEU A 8 9.94 -31.06 -1.22
C LEU A 8 9.42 -32.44 -1.66
N ILE A 9 8.89 -32.52 -2.88
CA ILE A 9 8.57 -33.76 -3.57
C ILE A 9 9.64 -33.99 -4.63
N SER A 10 10.38 -35.09 -4.48
CA SER A 10 11.37 -35.57 -5.45
C SER A 10 11.18 -37.06 -5.67
N ASP A 11 11.30 -37.54 -6.90
CA ASP A 11 11.20 -38.97 -7.24
C ASP A 11 9.90 -39.66 -6.79
N GLY A 12 8.78 -38.94 -6.84
CA GLY A 12 7.45 -39.48 -6.49
C GLY A 12 7.25 -39.72 -4.99
N LYS A 13 8.14 -39.23 -4.14
CA LYS A 13 8.03 -39.26 -2.67
C LYS A 13 8.26 -37.87 -2.10
N ALA A 14 7.57 -37.54 -1.01
CA ALA A 14 7.93 -36.38 -0.21
C ALA A 14 9.26 -36.68 0.48
N ALA A 15 10.29 -35.94 0.10
CA ALA A 15 11.65 -36.14 0.55
C ALA A 15 12.17 -34.81 1.09
N ILE A 16 12.03 -34.66 2.42
CA ILE A 16 12.67 -33.63 3.25
C ILE A 16 12.00 -32.25 3.19
N GLY A 17 11.84 -31.63 4.35
CA GLY A 17 11.26 -30.30 4.52
C GLY A 17 11.25 -29.89 5.99
N GLN A 18 11.14 -28.59 6.24
CA GLN A 18 11.13 -28.02 7.59
C GLN A 18 9.68 -27.58 7.88
N SER A 19 9.04 -28.21 8.87
CA SER A 19 7.76 -27.75 9.44
C SER A 19 8.05 -26.94 10.70
N ILE A 20 7.44 -25.77 10.80
CA ILE A 20 7.53 -24.93 12.02
C ILE A 20 6.19 -25.03 12.72
N ASP A 21 6.20 -25.31 14.03
CA ASP A 21 4.99 -25.23 14.85
C ASP A 21 4.61 -23.76 15.03
N VAL A 22 3.74 -23.27 14.15
CA VAL A 22 3.23 -21.89 14.23
C VAL A 22 1.82 -21.91 14.80
N ALA A 23 1.66 -21.33 15.99
CA ALA A 23 0.38 -21.22 16.70
C ALA A 23 -0.47 -20.00 16.24
N THR A 24 -0.39 -19.59 14.98
CA THR A 24 -1.16 -18.44 14.45
C THR A 24 -2.39 -18.89 13.66
N ALA A 25 -3.51 -18.15 13.75
CA ALA A 25 -4.77 -18.47 13.07
C ALA A 25 -4.71 -18.46 11.52
N SER A 26 -3.66 -17.86 10.95
CA SER A 26 -3.39 -17.89 9.50
C SER A 26 -1.93 -18.19 9.22
N GLY A 27 -1.65 -18.85 8.10
CA GLY A 27 -0.30 -19.26 7.72
C GLY A 27 -0.23 -19.77 6.28
N TYR A 28 0.98 -20.01 5.79
CA TYR A 28 1.20 -20.53 4.44
C TYR A 28 2.27 -21.61 4.40
N HIS A 29 2.08 -22.59 3.51
CA HIS A 29 2.97 -23.73 3.32
C HIS A 29 3.40 -23.84 1.86
N LEU A 30 4.67 -24.16 1.63
CA LEU A 30 5.24 -24.30 0.29
C LEU A 30 5.37 -25.77 -0.09
N LEU A 31 4.84 -26.15 -1.25
CA LEU A 31 5.02 -27.46 -1.86
C LEU A 31 5.90 -27.32 -3.10
N VAL A 32 7.16 -27.71 -2.98
CA VAL A 32 8.14 -27.71 -4.07
C VAL A 32 8.10 -29.07 -4.75
N VAL A 33 7.83 -29.09 -6.05
CA VAL A 33 7.86 -30.30 -6.87
C VAL A 33 9.10 -30.24 -7.75
N ASN A 34 9.97 -31.23 -7.62
CA ASN A 34 11.19 -31.38 -8.40
C ASN A 34 11.15 -32.71 -9.17
N GLY A 35 11.46 -32.67 -10.46
CA GLY A 35 11.38 -33.83 -11.35
C GLY A 35 9.95 -34.14 -11.78
N TYR A 36 9.17 -33.10 -12.13
CA TYR A 36 7.75 -33.23 -12.49
C TYR A 36 7.51 -34.26 -13.60
N SER A 37 8.31 -34.25 -14.66
CA SER A 37 8.20 -35.17 -15.81
C SER A 37 8.24 -36.64 -15.37
N ARG A 38 9.15 -36.96 -14.44
CA ARG A 38 9.27 -38.30 -13.86
C ARG A 38 8.07 -38.63 -12.98
N ILE A 39 7.66 -37.70 -12.12
CA ILE A 39 6.49 -37.85 -11.25
C ILE A 39 5.22 -38.10 -12.08
N ASN A 40 5.05 -37.36 -13.18
CA ASN A 40 3.96 -37.49 -14.14
C ASN A 40 3.99 -38.87 -14.82
N ALA A 41 5.17 -39.37 -15.19
CA ALA A 41 5.32 -40.69 -15.82
C ALA A 41 5.11 -41.87 -14.85
N THR A 42 5.53 -41.75 -13.58
CA THR A 42 5.54 -42.86 -12.62
C THR A 42 4.31 -42.93 -11.73
N THR A 43 3.57 -41.83 -11.55
CA THR A 43 2.42 -41.79 -10.63
C THR A 43 1.14 -42.14 -11.38
N PRO A 44 0.39 -43.19 -11.04
CA PRO A 44 -0.88 -43.48 -11.70
C PRO A 44 -1.95 -42.39 -11.47
N ASN A 45 -2.90 -42.25 -12.40
CA ASN A 45 -4.09 -41.42 -12.18
C ASN A 45 -4.84 -41.85 -10.91
N GLY A 46 -5.31 -40.88 -10.13
CA GLY A 46 -5.97 -41.12 -8.84
C GLY A 46 -5.03 -41.44 -7.68
N MET A 47 -3.71 -41.50 -7.89
CA MET A 47 -2.73 -41.65 -6.82
C MET A 47 -2.25 -40.27 -6.35
N LYS A 48 -2.27 -40.07 -5.02
CA LYS A 48 -1.80 -38.84 -4.37
C LYS A 48 -0.41 -38.98 -3.77
N ILE A 49 0.30 -37.87 -3.75
CA ILE A 49 1.52 -37.65 -2.98
C ILE A 49 1.16 -36.67 -1.86
N LEU A 50 1.52 -37.01 -0.63
CA LEU A 50 1.23 -36.19 0.54
C LEU A 50 2.40 -35.23 0.80
N SER A 51 2.12 -33.97 1.13
CA SER A 51 3.12 -33.09 1.73
C SER A 51 3.48 -33.56 3.14
N LEU A 52 4.53 -32.96 3.72
CA LEU A 52 4.73 -33.04 5.17
C LEU A 52 3.54 -32.38 5.89
N ALA A 53 3.31 -32.83 7.13
CA ALA A 53 2.36 -32.17 8.01
C ALA A 53 2.87 -30.79 8.43
N PHE A 54 1.97 -29.82 8.54
CA PHE A 54 2.28 -28.48 9.03
C PHE A 54 1.15 -27.98 9.95
N MET A 55 1.49 -27.05 10.84
CA MET A 55 0.58 -26.50 11.86
C MET A 55 0.12 -25.11 11.48
N VAL A 56 -1.21 -24.90 11.49
CA VAL A 56 -1.82 -23.56 11.42
C VAL A 56 -3.08 -23.56 12.28
N GLY A 57 -3.25 -22.50 13.07
CA GLY A 57 -4.41 -22.28 13.94
C GLY A 57 -4.65 -23.40 14.95
N GLY A 58 -3.59 -24.04 15.44
CA GLY A 58 -3.67 -25.14 16.41
C GLY A 58 -4.04 -26.51 15.82
N HIS A 59 -4.15 -26.62 14.49
CA HIS A 59 -4.51 -27.86 13.79
C HIS A 59 -3.42 -28.33 12.83
N ARG A 60 -3.30 -29.65 12.67
CA ARG A 60 -2.37 -30.28 11.72
C ARG A 60 -3.01 -30.49 10.36
N TRP A 61 -2.30 -30.03 9.33
CA TRP A 61 -2.74 -30.06 7.93
C TRP A 61 -1.71 -30.76 7.05
N CYS A 62 -2.15 -31.32 5.92
CA CYS A 62 -1.27 -31.66 4.80
C CYS A 62 -1.95 -31.38 3.46
N ILE A 63 -1.15 -31.29 2.40
CA ILE A 63 -1.60 -31.12 1.03
C ILE A 63 -1.58 -32.48 0.34
N TRP A 64 -2.68 -32.83 -0.31
CA TRP A 64 -2.78 -33.96 -1.22
C TRP A 64 -2.57 -33.47 -2.64
N PHE A 65 -1.43 -33.86 -3.22
CA PHE A 65 -1.08 -33.53 -4.59
C PHE A 65 -1.33 -34.73 -5.50
N TYR A 66 -2.16 -34.55 -6.51
CA TYR A 66 -2.44 -35.56 -7.55
C TYR A 66 -1.82 -35.08 -8.87
N PRO A 67 -0.61 -35.54 -9.23
CA PRO A 67 0.07 -35.10 -10.45
C PRO A 67 -0.74 -35.40 -11.71
N ASN A 68 -1.47 -36.53 -11.69
CA ASN A 68 -2.27 -37.03 -12.79
C ASN A 68 -3.78 -36.95 -12.53
N GLY A 69 -4.19 -36.10 -11.60
CA GLY A 69 -5.59 -35.82 -11.30
C GLY A 69 -6.27 -36.83 -10.37
N ASP A 70 -7.30 -36.36 -9.67
CA ASP A 70 -8.24 -37.16 -8.89
C ASP A 70 -9.21 -37.92 -9.83
N ARG A 71 -9.98 -38.87 -9.28
CA ARG A 71 -10.93 -39.70 -10.03
C ARG A 71 -11.88 -38.82 -10.85
N GLY A 72 -11.72 -38.85 -12.17
CA GLY A 72 -12.54 -38.09 -13.14
C GLY A 72 -11.92 -36.80 -13.69
N SER A 73 -10.66 -36.49 -13.38
CA SER A 73 -9.95 -35.29 -13.88
C SER A 73 -8.53 -35.62 -14.38
N ALA A 74 -8.40 -36.67 -15.20
CA ALA A 74 -7.12 -37.27 -15.62
C ALA A 74 -6.21 -36.38 -16.49
N ASP A 75 -6.72 -35.27 -17.02
CA ASP A 75 -5.96 -34.29 -17.80
C ASP A 75 -5.37 -33.16 -16.94
N SER A 76 -5.68 -33.14 -15.64
CA SER A 76 -5.41 -32.00 -14.76
C SER A 76 -4.66 -32.42 -13.49
N ILE A 77 -3.95 -31.47 -12.90
CA ILE A 77 -3.42 -31.60 -11.54
C ILE A 77 -4.54 -31.31 -10.55
N SER A 78 -4.66 -32.11 -9.49
CA SER A 78 -5.59 -31.85 -8.39
C SER A 78 -4.84 -31.59 -7.09
N LEU A 79 -5.38 -30.68 -6.29
CA LEU A 79 -4.84 -30.28 -5.00
C LEU A 79 -5.94 -30.27 -3.95
N PHE A 80 -5.70 -30.89 -2.80
CA PHE A 80 -6.61 -30.83 -1.67
C PHE A 80 -5.86 -30.49 -0.40
N LEU A 81 -6.45 -29.62 0.41
CA LEU A 81 -6.06 -29.42 1.79
C LEU A 81 -6.75 -30.48 2.64
N HIS A 82 -6.00 -31.14 3.50
CA HIS A 82 -6.48 -32.21 4.36
C HIS A 82 -6.16 -31.92 5.82
N LEU A 83 -7.18 -32.03 6.67
CA LEU A 83 -7.07 -31.96 8.12
C LEU A 83 -6.68 -33.34 8.67
N ILE A 84 -5.52 -33.42 9.33
CA ILE A 84 -4.97 -34.67 9.88
C ILE A 84 -5.60 -35.01 11.23
N ASP A 85 -6.03 -34.01 12.00
CA ASP A 85 -6.52 -34.25 13.35
C ASP A 85 -7.86 -35.01 13.34
N GLU A 86 -7.86 -36.22 13.92
CA GLU A 86 -9.00 -37.14 13.88
C GLU A 86 -10.11 -36.79 14.91
N ASN A 87 -9.79 -35.98 15.92
CA ASN A 87 -10.66 -35.63 17.04
C ASN A 87 -10.94 -34.13 17.13
N VAL A 88 -11.39 -33.50 16.05
CA VAL A 88 -11.89 -32.12 16.12
C VAL A 88 -13.33 -32.15 16.64
N ALA A 89 -13.54 -31.69 17.88
CA ALA A 89 -14.85 -31.66 18.54
C ALA A 89 -15.84 -30.69 17.87
N GLU A 90 -15.33 -29.69 17.15
CA GLU A 90 -16.10 -28.66 16.44
C GLU A 90 -15.80 -28.65 14.93
N VAL A 91 -16.71 -28.10 14.11
CA VAL A 91 -16.48 -27.93 12.68
C VAL A 91 -15.61 -26.68 12.41
N LEU A 92 -14.56 -26.81 11.60
CA LEU A 92 -13.63 -25.72 11.28
C LEU A 92 -14.05 -25.03 9.97
N LYS A 93 -14.22 -23.70 10.01
CA LYS A 93 -14.39 -22.89 8.79
C LYS A 93 -13.02 -22.42 8.31
N VAL A 94 -12.60 -22.87 7.14
CA VAL A 94 -11.26 -22.61 6.62
C VAL A 94 -11.35 -21.95 5.27
N GLN A 95 -10.64 -20.84 5.12
CA GLN A 95 -10.40 -20.18 3.84
C GLN A 95 -8.99 -20.53 3.42
N TYR A 96 -8.83 -20.99 2.19
CA TYR A 96 -7.52 -21.31 1.65
C TYR A 96 -7.43 -20.94 0.18
N GLU A 97 -6.19 -20.78 -0.28
CA GLU A 97 -5.87 -20.76 -1.70
C GLU A 97 -4.68 -21.65 -2.02
N PHE A 98 -4.71 -22.21 -3.22
CA PHE A 98 -3.52 -22.74 -3.87
C PHE A 98 -3.14 -21.80 -5.02
N SER A 99 -1.89 -21.40 -5.11
CA SER A 99 -1.38 -20.60 -6.24
C SER A 99 0.03 -21.03 -6.61
N PHE A 100 0.49 -20.67 -7.81
CA PHE A 100 1.92 -20.71 -8.08
C PHE A 100 2.64 -19.60 -7.32
N ILE A 101 3.93 -19.81 -7.04
CA ILE A 101 4.72 -18.89 -6.22
C ILE A 101 4.86 -17.48 -6.84
N ASP A 102 4.75 -17.37 -8.16
CA ASP A 102 4.84 -16.11 -8.91
C ASP A 102 3.48 -15.44 -9.18
N GLU A 103 2.37 -16.03 -8.73
CA GLU A 103 1.03 -15.43 -8.80
C GLU A 103 0.70 -14.62 -7.55
N LEU A 104 1.42 -13.51 -7.36
CA LEU A 104 1.34 -12.68 -6.15
C LEU A 104 -0.07 -12.16 -5.84
N GLN A 105 -0.91 -11.96 -6.86
CA GLN A 105 -2.27 -11.47 -6.70
C GLN A 105 -3.18 -12.41 -5.88
N TYR A 106 -2.85 -13.70 -5.81
CA TYR A 106 -3.63 -14.69 -5.05
C TYR A 106 -3.09 -14.93 -3.63
N GLN A 107 -1.95 -14.34 -3.30
CA GLN A 107 -1.25 -14.51 -2.02
C GLN A 107 -1.65 -13.44 -0.98
N ASP A 108 -2.46 -12.46 -1.39
CA ASP A 108 -2.96 -11.40 -0.52
C ASP A 108 -3.92 -11.97 0.54
N SER A 109 -3.73 -11.60 1.80
CA SER A 109 -4.59 -12.02 2.90
C SER A 109 -6.05 -11.56 2.73
N ALA A 110 -6.28 -10.40 2.13
CA ALA A 110 -7.61 -9.90 1.79
C ALA A 110 -8.26 -10.75 0.69
N PHE A 111 -7.49 -11.21 -0.30
CA PHE A 111 -7.98 -12.11 -1.34
C PHE A 111 -8.46 -13.43 -0.73
N ILE A 112 -7.65 -14.05 0.13
CA ILE A 112 -7.98 -15.32 0.78
C ILE A 112 -9.20 -15.17 1.69
N ARG A 113 -9.26 -14.08 2.47
CA ARG A 113 -10.41 -13.78 3.35
C ARG A 113 -11.69 -13.46 2.59
N ALA A 114 -11.61 -13.01 1.34
CA ALA A 114 -12.78 -12.78 0.50
C ALA A 114 -13.42 -14.08 -0.01
N ARG A 115 -12.72 -15.22 0.07
CA ARG A 115 -13.21 -16.49 -0.45
C ARG A 115 -14.24 -17.13 0.48
N LYS A 116 -15.14 -17.91 -0.11
CA LYS A 116 -16.12 -18.68 0.65
C LYS A 116 -15.39 -19.72 1.52
N PRO A 117 -15.62 -19.76 2.84
CA PRO A 117 -14.99 -20.76 3.70
C PRO A 117 -15.55 -22.16 3.41
N ASP A 118 -14.67 -23.15 3.39
CA ASP A 118 -15.01 -24.57 3.40
C ASP A 118 -15.11 -25.07 4.84
N ILE A 119 -16.01 -26.02 5.09
CA ILE A 119 -16.28 -26.57 6.43
C ILE A 119 -15.57 -27.92 6.57
N PHE A 120 -14.48 -27.93 7.33
CA PHE A 120 -13.73 -29.13 7.69
C PHE A 120 -14.29 -29.76 8.97
N SER A 121 -14.45 -31.07 8.96
CA SER A 121 -14.92 -31.85 10.11
C SER A 121 -14.30 -33.25 10.08
N SER A 122 -14.46 -34.01 11.17
CA SER A 122 -14.10 -35.43 11.19
C SER A 122 -14.81 -36.24 10.10
N SER A 123 -16.05 -35.87 9.75
CA SER A 123 -16.82 -36.49 8.67
C SER A 123 -16.42 -36.02 7.26
N LYS A 124 -15.79 -34.85 7.14
CA LYS A 124 -15.32 -34.29 5.87
C LYS A 124 -14.01 -33.52 6.05
N PRO A 125 -12.87 -34.22 6.15
CA PRO A 125 -11.59 -33.61 6.50
C PRO A 125 -10.82 -33.02 5.30
N SER A 126 -11.38 -33.07 4.08
CA SER A 126 -10.63 -32.68 2.87
C SER A 126 -11.45 -31.82 1.92
N TRP A 127 -10.86 -30.72 1.46
CA TRP A 127 -11.43 -29.82 0.45
C TRP A 127 -10.33 -29.34 -0.51
N GLY A 128 -10.71 -29.01 -1.75
CA GLY A 128 -9.73 -28.58 -2.74
C GLY A 128 -10.24 -28.55 -4.18
N TYR A 129 -9.31 -28.50 -5.12
CA TYR A 129 -9.55 -28.42 -6.54
C TYR A 129 -9.33 -29.77 -7.22
N LYS A 130 -10.41 -30.30 -7.81
CA LYS A 130 -10.32 -31.45 -8.72
C LYS A 130 -9.55 -31.14 -10.00
N SER A 131 -9.61 -29.89 -10.46
CA SER A 131 -8.87 -29.40 -11.62
C SER A 131 -8.24 -28.06 -11.26
N PHE A 132 -7.09 -28.09 -10.60
CA PHE A 132 -6.33 -26.90 -10.25
C PHE A 132 -5.75 -26.24 -11.51
N THR A 133 -5.00 -27.02 -12.29
CA THR A 133 -4.50 -26.61 -13.60
C THR A 133 -4.43 -27.82 -14.53
N LYS A 134 -4.64 -27.60 -15.83
CA LYS A 134 -4.44 -28.67 -16.81
C LYS A 134 -2.95 -28.93 -16.97
N ARG A 135 -2.57 -30.20 -17.17
CA ARG A 135 -1.17 -30.58 -17.32
C ARG A 135 -0.54 -29.92 -18.55
N ASP A 136 -1.25 -29.90 -19.67
CA ASP A 136 -0.77 -29.26 -20.89
C ASP A 136 -0.63 -27.73 -20.77
N VAL A 137 -1.41 -27.11 -19.87
CA VAL A 137 -1.28 -25.69 -19.54
C VAL A 137 -0.07 -25.46 -18.65
N LEU A 138 0.14 -26.27 -17.60
CA LEU A 138 1.33 -26.19 -16.74
C LEU A 138 2.62 -26.38 -17.55
N GLU A 139 2.67 -27.40 -18.39
CA GLU A 139 3.85 -27.74 -19.22
C GLU A 139 4.22 -26.64 -20.22
N LYS A 140 3.26 -25.79 -20.61
CA LYS A 140 3.47 -24.63 -21.48
C LYS A 140 3.60 -23.31 -20.73
N SER A 141 3.41 -23.34 -19.40
CA SER A 141 3.41 -22.13 -18.58
C SER A 141 4.82 -21.77 -18.12
N LYS A 142 4.99 -20.51 -17.73
CA LYS A 142 6.21 -20.00 -17.07
C LYS A 142 6.43 -20.57 -15.66
N HIS A 143 5.45 -21.29 -15.10
CA HIS A 143 5.50 -21.79 -13.72
C HIS A 143 6.34 -23.07 -13.59
N LEU A 144 6.49 -23.84 -14.67
CA LEU A 144 7.37 -25.00 -14.74
C LEU A 144 8.73 -24.57 -15.31
N LYS A 145 9.78 -24.58 -14.49
CA LYS A 145 11.15 -24.26 -14.88
C LYS A 145 12.08 -25.37 -14.45
N ASP A 146 12.93 -25.83 -15.36
CA ASP A 146 13.89 -26.92 -15.10
C ASP A 146 13.24 -28.16 -14.45
N ASP A 147 12.08 -28.56 -14.96
CA ASP A 147 11.26 -29.67 -14.44
C ASP A 147 10.80 -29.51 -12.98
N CYS A 148 10.79 -28.26 -12.49
CA CYS A 148 10.43 -27.88 -11.14
C CYS A 148 9.34 -26.81 -11.11
N PHE A 149 8.49 -26.85 -10.09
CA PHE A 149 7.54 -25.77 -9.79
C PHE A 149 7.19 -25.76 -8.30
N THR A 150 6.72 -24.61 -7.81
CA THR A 150 6.33 -24.45 -6.41
C THR A 150 4.88 -24.00 -6.31
N ILE A 151 4.10 -24.76 -5.57
CA ILE A 151 2.74 -24.39 -5.16
C ILE A 151 2.83 -23.78 -3.76
N ARG A 152 2.20 -22.63 -3.59
CA ARG A 152 1.96 -22.01 -2.29
C ARG A 152 0.53 -22.33 -1.86
N CYS A 153 0.37 -22.80 -0.63
CA CYS A 153 -0.91 -23.01 0.02
C CYS A 153 -1.05 -21.99 1.15
N ASP A 154 -1.87 -20.98 0.96
CA ASP A 154 -2.20 -20.03 2.00
C ASP A 154 -3.51 -20.46 2.68
N LEU A 155 -3.55 -20.48 4.01
CA LEU A 155 -4.73 -20.86 4.77
C LEU A 155 -4.98 -19.93 5.96
N SER A 156 -6.25 -19.70 6.22
CA SER A 156 -6.75 -18.94 7.36
C SER A 156 -7.92 -19.68 7.97
N ILE A 157 -7.82 -19.98 9.27
CA ILE A 157 -8.95 -20.52 10.02
C ILE A 157 -9.81 -19.33 10.40
N ALA A 158 -11.00 -19.27 9.81
CA ALA A 158 -11.93 -18.19 10.06
C ALA A 158 -12.55 -18.40 11.45
N THR A 159 -12.26 -17.49 12.37
CA THR A 159 -13.11 -17.36 13.56
C THR A 159 -14.45 -16.77 13.12
N THR A 160 -15.55 -17.10 13.80
CA THR A 160 -16.92 -16.68 13.43
C THR A 160 -17.09 -15.15 13.29
N ILE A 161 -16.13 -14.38 13.77
CA ILE A 161 -16.12 -12.92 13.86
C ILE A 161 -15.50 -12.28 12.60
N ASP A 162 -14.50 -12.94 12.00
CA ASP A 162 -13.82 -12.48 10.78
C ASP A 162 -14.73 -12.47 9.53
N LEU A 163 -15.86 -13.19 9.56
CA LEU A 163 -16.66 -13.51 8.37
C LEU A 163 -17.78 -12.51 8.06
N PHE A 164 -18.14 -11.60 8.97
CA PHE A 164 -19.34 -10.76 8.79
C PHE A 164 -19.14 -9.27 9.08
N ILE A 165 -18.23 -8.90 9.98
CA ILE A 165 -17.92 -7.49 10.23
C ILE A 165 -16.66 -7.14 9.44
N LYS A 166 -16.85 -6.72 8.19
CA LYS A 166 -15.75 -6.19 7.38
C LYS A 166 -15.45 -4.78 7.83
N VAL A 167 -14.48 -4.63 8.72
CA VAL A 167 -13.94 -3.31 9.07
C VAL A 167 -13.31 -2.70 7.80
N PRO A 168 -13.79 -1.54 7.33
CA PRO A 168 -13.16 -0.87 6.20
C PRO A 168 -11.71 -0.47 6.54
N PRO A 169 -10.81 -0.36 5.55
CA PRO A 169 -9.47 0.14 5.79
C PRO A 169 -9.52 1.55 6.39
N SER A 170 -8.41 1.95 7.03
CA SER A 170 -8.30 3.28 7.62
C SER A 170 -8.47 4.38 6.55
N GLY A 171 -9.32 5.36 6.83
CA GLY A 171 -9.60 6.50 5.95
C GLY A 171 -8.76 7.75 6.28
N ILE A 172 -7.93 7.71 7.33
CA ILE A 172 -7.32 8.92 7.90
C ILE A 172 -6.45 9.70 6.91
N GLN A 173 -5.71 9.01 6.04
CA GLN A 173 -4.90 9.68 5.03
C GLN A 173 -5.76 10.44 4.02
N GLN A 174 -6.90 9.86 3.63
CA GLN A 174 -7.82 10.51 2.71
C GLN A 174 -8.50 11.71 3.37
N ASP A 175 -8.98 11.57 4.61
CA ASP A 175 -9.65 12.66 5.32
C ASP A 175 -8.72 13.87 5.55
N ILE A 176 -7.44 13.63 5.80
CA ILE A 176 -6.43 14.70 5.89
C ILE A 176 -6.11 15.29 4.50
N SER A 177 -6.08 14.48 3.45
CA SER A 177 -5.95 14.99 2.07
C SER A 177 -7.12 15.89 1.67
N ASP A 178 -8.35 15.50 2.01
CA ASP A 178 -9.57 16.26 1.72
C ASP A 178 -9.60 17.60 2.47
N LEU A 179 -8.95 17.68 3.63
CA LEU A 179 -8.75 18.93 4.37
C LEU A 179 -7.93 19.95 3.55
N PHE A 180 -6.91 19.50 2.81
CA PHE A 180 -6.13 20.37 1.92
C PHE A 180 -6.99 20.91 0.76
N LEU A 181 -7.81 20.05 0.16
CA LEU A 181 -8.64 20.41 -1.00
C LEU A 181 -9.79 21.35 -0.62
N SER A 182 -10.46 21.08 0.50
CA SER A 182 -11.63 21.85 0.95
C SER A 182 -11.27 23.26 1.43
N LYS A 183 -10.03 23.47 1.93
CA LYS A 183 -9.55 24.73 2.53
C LYS A 183 -10.41 25.22 3.71
N GLU A 184 -11.24 24.35 4.28
CA GLU A 184 -12.08 24.67 5.43
C GLU A 184 -11.23 24.76 6.70
N GLY A 185 -11.37 25.86 7.45
CA GLY A 185 -10.65 26.02 8.70
C GLY A 185 -9.17 26.41 8.56
N THR A 186 -8.70 26.80 7.37
CA THR A 186 -7.33 27.29 7.19
C THR A 186 -7.07 28.54 8.03
N ASP A 187 -5.99 28.53 8.79
CA ASP A 187 -5.61 29.55 9.78
C ASP A 187 -4.25 30.20 9.48
N VAL A 188 -3.63 29.85 8.35
CA VAL A 188 -2.41 30.50 7.82
C VAL A 188 -2.48 30.66 6.30
N ARG A 189 -1.84 31.72 5.80
CA ARG A 189 -1.67 31.99 4.37
C ARG A 189 -0.20 32.27 4.05
N PHE A 190 0.27 31.73 2.94
CA PHE A 190 1.60 31.98 2.37
C PHE A 190 1.49 32.72 1.05
N MET A 191 2.46 33.56 0.75
CA MET A 191 2.63 34.19 -0.56
C MET A 191 3.95 33.74 -1.15
N VAL A 192 3.88 33.07 -2.31
CA VAL A 192 5.03 32.43 -2.96
C VAL A 192 4.99 32.78 -4.43
N SER A 193 6.03 33.47 -4.92
CA SER A 193 6.07 33.94 -6.32
C SER A 193 4.79 34.70 -6.78
N GLY A 194 4.14 35.42 -5.86
CA GLY A 194 2.89 36.15 -6.12
C GLY A 194 1.60 35.34 -6.00
N GLU A 195 1.68 34.02 -5.79
CA GLU A 195 0.53 33.14 -5.56
C GLU A 195 0.23 32.96 -4.07
N LYS A 196 -1.06 32.80 -3.73
CA LYS A 196 -1.52 32.66 -2.34
C LYS A 196 -1.91 31.23 -2.02
N PHE A 197 -1.31 30.66 -0.98
CA PHE A 197 -1.60 29.32 -0.49
C PHE A 197 -2.22 29.39 0.91
N ALA A 198 -3.30 28.65 1.14
CA ALA A 198 -3.94 28.56 2.45
C ALA A 198 -3.68 27.17 3.05
N ALA A 199 -3.39 27.10 4.35
CA ALA A 199 -3.05 25.86 5.03
C ALA A 199 -3.44 25.90 6.53
N HIS A 200 -3.15 24.81 7.24
CA HIS A 200 -3.43 24.61 8.65
C HIS A 200 -2.13 24.58 9.47
N ARG A 201 -1.98 25.49 10.43
CA ARG A 201 -0.76 25.62 11.24
C ARG A 201 -0.42 24.32 11.98
N CYS A 202 -1.41 23.67 12.56
CA CYS A 202 -1.21 22.41 13.30
C CYS A 202 -0.69 21.30 12.37
N VAL A 203 -1.27 21.12 11.18
CA VAL A 203 -0.80 20.10 10.21
C VAL A 203 0.63 20.39 9.76
N LEU A 204 0.95 21.64 9.43
CA LEU A 204 2.32 22.03 9.04
C LEU A 204 3.33 21.77 10.16
N ALA A 205 3.00 22.15 11.40
CA ALA A 205 3.87 21.96 12.56
C ALA A 205 4.04 20.49 12.95
N ALA A 206 3.02 19.66 12.76
CA ALA A 206 3.13 18.21 12.98
C ALA A 206 4.07 17.54 11.97
N ARG A 207 4.12 18.06 10.74
CA ARG A 207 4.81 17.43 9.62
C ARG A 207 6.22 17.97 9.40
N SER A 208 6.52 19.18 9.88
CA SER A 208 7.82 19.85 9.75
C SER A 208 8.22 20.57 11.03
N ALA A 209 9.39 20.23 11.56
CA ALA A 209 9.98 20.92 12.71
C ALA A 209 10.30 22.40 12.42
N VAL A 210 10.60 22.72 11.17
CA VAL A 210 10.85 24.09 10.70
C VAL A 210 9.56 24.89 10.76
N PHE A 211 8.46 24.40 10.16
CA PHE A 211 7.16 25.07 10.28
C PHE A 211 6.68 25.16 11.73
N LYS A 212 6.93 24.14 12.55
CA LYS A 212 6.62 24.19 13.98
C LYS A 212 7.32 25.36 14.65
N THR A 213 8.62 25.53 14.40
CA THR A 213 9.40 26.63 14.98
C THR A 213 8.98 27.98 14.43
N GLU A 214 8.72 28.07 13.13
CA GLU A 214 8.31 29.31 12.46
C GLU A 214 6.91 29.77 12.91
N LEU A 215 5.96 28.84 13.06
CA LEU A 215 4.57 29.16 13.37
C LEU A 215 4.29 29.23 14.87
N PHE A 216 5.01 28.51 15.72
CA PHE A 216 4.76 28.44 17.16
C PHE A 216 5.96 28.85 18.03
N GLY A 217 7.12 29.11 17.45
CA GLY A 217 8.32 29.52 18.18
C GLY A 217 8.32 30.99 18.61
N PRO A 218 9.35 31.40 19.38
CA PRO A 218 9.46 32.74 19.97
C PRO A 218 9.65 33.87 18.94
N MET A 219 10.02 33.55 17.69
CA MET A 219 10.12 34.50 16.58
C MET A 219 8.80 34.68 15.80
N LYS A 220 7.67 34.21 16.34
CA LYS A 220 6.34 34.37 15.73
C LYS A 220 6.11 35.82 15.33
N GLU A 221 6.02 36.08 14.03
CA GLU A 221 5.54 37.38 13.55
C GLU A 221 4.18 37.67 14.19
N SER A 222 4.12 38.78 14.90
CA SER A 222 3.10 39.10 15.88
C SER A 222 1.82 39.60 15.22
N THR A 223 1.20 38.86 14.29
CA THR A 223 -0.18 39.18 13.89
C THR A 223 -0.93 37.98 13.33
N VAL A 224 -2.16 37.78 13.80
CA VAL A 224 -3.12 36.73 13.43
C VAL A 224 -3.63 36.87 11.98
N ALA A 225 -2.98 37.70 11.16
CA ALA A 225 -3.41 38.09 9.82
C ALA A 225 -2.25 38.33 8.84
N SER A 226 -0.99 38.06 9.22
CA SER A 226 0.12 38.20 8.28
C SER A 226 0.14 37.04 7.30
N VAL A 227 0.25 37.37 6.02
CA VAL A 227 0.59 36.43 4.96
C VAL A 227 2.10 36.21 5.07
N ILE A 228 2.53 34.96 5.17
CA ILE A 228 3.95 34.62 5.28
C ILE A 228 4.54 34.59 3.87
N ASP A 229 5.48 35.51 3.59
CA ASP A 229 6.18 35.55 2.31
C ASP A 229 7.27 34.47 2.28
N VAL A 230 7.23 33.62 1.25
CA VAL A 230 8.28 32.61 1.03
C VAL A 230 9.11 33.01 -0.18
N GLU A 231 10.30 33.52 0.12
CA GLU A 231 11.30 33.91 -0.88
C GLU A 231 12.06 32.69 -1.44
N ASP A 232 12.58 32.86 -2.67
CA ASP A 232 13.42 31.89 -3.38
C ASP A 232 12.81 30.50 -3.58
N MET A 233 11.49 30.45 -3.85
CA MET A 233 10.80 29.21 -4.22
C MET A 233 9.70 29.46 -5.26
N GLU A 234 9.66 28.57 -6.26
CA GLU A 234 8.60 28.58 -7.28
C GLU A 234 7.27 28.10 -6.68
N ALA A 235 6.16 28.72 -7.08
CA ALA A 235 4.82 28.41 -6.58
C ALA A 235 4.44 26.92 -6.77
N LYS A 236 4.78 26.31 -7.92
CA LYS A 236 4.55 24.88 -8.17
C LYS A 236 5.32 23.96 -7.21
N VAL A 237 6.53 24.34 -6.78
CA VAL A 237 7.35 23.57 -5.85
C VAL A 237 6.74 23.64 -4.45
N PHE A 238 6.29 24.84 -4.04
CA PHE A 238 5.61 25.01 -2.76
C PHE A 238 4.25 24.30 -2.72
N SER A 239 3.50 24.32 -3.83
CA SER A 239 2.26 23.56 -3.97
C SER A 239 2.50 22.06 -3.76
N ALA A 240 3.54 21.51 -4.40
CA ALA A 240 3.91 20.11 -4.25
C ALA A 240 4.40 19.76 -2.83
N LEU A 241 5.12 20.68 -2.18
CA LEU A 241 5.52 20.54 -0.80
C LEU A 241 4.30 20.49 0.14
N LEU A 242 3.31 21.37 -0.06
CA LEU A 242 2.06 21.32 0.68
C LEU A 242 1.29 20.03 0.39
N GLU A 243 1.14 19.64 -0.87
CA GLU A 243 0.46 18.41 -1.23
C GLU A 243 1.09 17.20 -0.53
N PHE A 244 2.43 17.09 -0.53
CA PHE A 244 3.13 16.03 0.21
C PHE A 244 2.86 16.09 1.72
N ILE A 245 2.76 17.28 2.32
CA ILE A 245 2.48 17.41 3.76
C ILE A 245 1.15 16.76 4.14
N TYR A 246 0.11 16.89 3.30
CA TYR A 246 -1.23 16.34 3.55
C TYR A 246 -1.44 14.92 3.01
N THR A 247 -0.70 14.52 1.96
CA THR A 247 -0.89 13.22 1.30
C THR A 247 0.18 12.19 1.66
N ASP A 248 1.36 12.64 2.09
CA ASP A 248 2.58 11.84 2.23
C ASP A 248 2.93 11.07 0.94
N THR A 249 2.59 11.62 -0.23
CA THR A 249 2.91 11.07 -1.55
C THR A 249 3.62 12.10 -2.41
N LEU A 250 4.52 11.65 -3.26
CA LEU A 250 5.16 12.53 -4.25
C LEU A 250 4.09 12.94 -5.28
N PRO A 251 3.87 14.25 -5.53
CA PRO A 251 2.86 14.69 -6.49
C PRO A 251 3.17 14.25 -7.92
N ASP A 252 2.13 13.91 -8.68
CA ASP A 252 2.26 13.63 -10.10
C ASP A 252 2.49 14.93 -10.86
N MET A 253 3.57 14.99 -11.66
CA MET A 253 3.80 16.12 -12.55
C MET A 253 3.01 15.96 -13.84
N GLU A 254 2.00 16.80 -14.05
CA GLU A 254 1.39 16.98 -15.36
C GLU A 254 2.32 17.82 -16.24
N ILE A 255 3.09 17.15 -17.11
CA ILE A 255 3.99 17.81 -18.05
C ILE A 255 3.31 17.91 -19.42
N ASP A 256 2.91 19.11 -19.82
CA ASP A 256 2.17 19.39 -21.06
C ASP A 256 3.08 19.52 -22.32
N MET A 257 4.20 18.77 -22.36
CA MET A 257 5.26 18.90 -23.36
C MET A 257 5.73 17.52 -23.89
N GLY A 258 6.42 17.50 -25.03
CA GLY A 258 6.94 16.26 -25.62
C GLY A 258 7.92 15.52 -24.70
N GLU A 259 8.00 14.19 -24.84
CA GLU A 259 8.71 13.25 -23.94
C GLU A 259 10.19 13.63 -23.64
N GLU A 260 10.88 14.31 -24.56
CA GLU A 260 12.30 14.68 -24.37
C GLU A 260 12.52 15.96 -23.55
N GLU A 261 11.67 16.96 -23.72
CA GLU A 261 11.73 18.22 -22.97
C GLU A 261 11.12 18.05 -21.58
N GLY A 262 10.17 17.12 -21.43
CA GLY A 262 9.55 16.79 -20.16
C GLY A 262 10.50 16.22 -19.12
N GLY A 263 11.38 15.27 -19.50
CA GLY A 263 12.27 14.62 -18.53
C GLY A 263 13.33 15.56 -17.92
N ALA A 264 13.80 16.58 -18.65
CA ALA A 264 14.73 17.57 -18.10
C ALA A 264 14.02 18.54 -17.14
N GLN A 265 12.78 18.92 -17.47
CA GLN A 265 11.97 19.79 -16.62
C GLN A 265 11.51 19.09 -15.34
N GLU A 266 11.20 17.79 -15.43
CA GLU A 266 10.90 16.92 -14.29
C GLU A 266 12.11 16.83 -13.35
N ALA A 267 13.30 16.56 -13.90
CA ALA A 267 14.54 16.53 -13.14
C ALA A 267 14.78 17.86 -12.42
N LEU A 268 14.66 19.00 -13.10
CA LEU A 268 14.83 20.32 -12.48
C LEU A 268 13.82 20.57 -11.35
N PHE A 269 12.55 20.20 -11.56
CA PHE A 269 11.54 20.33 -10.52
C PHE A 269 11.86 19.45 -9.31
N LEU A 270 12.26 18.19 -9.52
CA LEU A 270 12.66 17.29 -8.43
C LEU A 270 13.87 17.82 -7.66
N GLN A 271 14.83 18.47 -8.34
CA GLN A 271 15.97 19.12 -7.68
C GLN A 271 15.48 20.28 -6.77
N HIS A 272 14.56 21.12 -7.26
CA HIS A 272 14.00 22.21 -6.46
C HIS A 272 13.13 21.69 -5.30
N LEU A 273 12.37 20.62 -5.53
CA LEU A 273 11.56 19.98 -4.49
C LEU A 273 12.42 19.29 -3.43
N LEU A 274 13.54 18.68 -3.82
CA LEU A 274 14.53 18.14 -2.88
C LEU A 274 15.12 19.25 -2.00
N ALA A 275 15.51 20.37 -2.60
CA ALA A 275 16.02 21.53 -1.85
C ALA A 275 14.97 22.09 -0.88
N ALA A 276 13.70 22.16 -1.30
CA ALA A 276 12.60 22.56 -0.44
C ALA A 276 12.34 21.55 0.69
N ALA A 277 12.38 20.25 0.39
CA ALA A 277 12.23 19.18 1.37
C ALA A 277 13.31 19.26 2.45
N ASP A 278 14.56 19.53 2.07
CA ASP A 278 15.66 19.75 3.01
C ASP A 278 15.46 21.03 3.83
N ARG A 279 15.08 22.15 3.20
CA ARG A 279 14.79 23.43 3.87
C ARG A 279 13.72 23.32 4.96
N TYR A 280 12.70 22.49 4.75
CA TYR A 280 11.59 22.29 5.68
C TYR A 280 11.70 21.00 6.50
N ASP A 281 12.84 20.32 6.50
CA ASP A 281 13.10 19.09 7.26
C ASP A 281 12.09 17.95 6.98
N LEU A 282 11.71 17.78 5.71
CA LEU A 282 10.81 16.73 5.22
C LEU A 282 11.62 15.54 4.70
N GLN A 283 12.26 14.81 5.62
CA GLN A 283 13.22 13.74 5.28
C GLN A 283 12.69 12.65 4.34
N ARG A 284 11.42 12.27 4.48
CA ARG A 284 10.80 11.27 3.60
C ARG A 284 10.57 11.80 2.17
N LEU A 285 10.16 13.07 2.02
CA LEU A 285 10.04 13.71 0.71
C LEU A 285 11.40 13.83 0.04
N LYS A 286 12.42 14.20 0.80
CA LYS A 286 13.81 14.26 0.34
C LYS A 286 14.28 12.92 -0.20
N ALA A 287 14.06 11.82 0.53
CA ALA A 287 14.39 10.47 0.08
C ALA A 287 13.62 10.05 -1.19
N LEU A 288 12.34 10.40 -1.30
CA LEU A 288 11.54 10.15 -2.52
C LEU A 288 12.09 10.94 -3.72
N CYS A 289 12.51 12.19 -3.52
CA CYS A 289 13.14 12.98 -4.57
C CYS A 289 14.49 12.39 -4.97
N GLU A 290 15.30 11.92 -4.02
CA GLU A 290 16.57 11.23 -4.30
C GLU A 290 16.35 9.98 -5.17
N GLU A 291 15.42 9.12 -4.77
CA GLU A 291 15.08 7.89 -5.49
C GLU A 291 14.64 8.21 -6.93
N LYS A 292 13.78 9.21 -7.09
CA LYS A 292 13.28 9.61 -8.41
C LYS A 292 14.36 10.26 -9.28
N LEU A 293 15.24 11.08 -8.69
CA LEU A 293 16.36 11.72 -9.39
C LEU A 293 17.37 10.71 -9.95
N CYS A 294 17.47 9.51 -9.37
CA CYS A 294 18.31 8.45 -9.93
C CYS A 294 17.92 8.07 -11.36
N GLU A 295 16.63 8.19 -11.72
CA GLU A 295 16.15 7.92 -13.08
C GLU A 295 16.63 8.96 -14.11
N HIS A 296 17.08 10.14 -13.63
CA HIS A 296 17.51 11.27 -14.47
C HIS A 296 19.04 11.47 -14.51
N ILE A 297 19.81 10.55 -13.93
CA ILE A 297 21.28 10.61 -13.97
C ILE A 297 21.78 10.24 -15.38
N GLY A 298 22.48 11.19 -15.99
CA GLY A 298 23.13 11.03 -17.29
C GLY A 298 24.38 11.90 -17.39
N VAL A 299 25.12 11.77 -18.48
CA VAL A 299 26.42 12.45 -18.69
C VAL A 299 26.34 13.97 -18.46
N VAL A 300 25.24 14.60 -18.88
CA VAL A 300 25.06 16.07 -18.78
C VAL A 300 24.49 16.49 -17.43
N SER A 301 23.72 15.63 -16.75
CA SER A 301 23.01 15.96 -15.50
C SER A 301 23.72 15.46 -14.24
N VAL A 302 24.66 14.51 -14.35
CA VAL A 302 25.28 13.89 -13.17
C VAL A 302 26.09 14.89 -12.33
N THR A 303 26.72 15.89 -12.94
CA THR A 303 27.48 16.91 -12.22
C THR A 303 26.57 17.82 -11.41
N THR A 304 25.43 18.24 -11.98
CA THR A 304 24.44 19.07 -11.29
C THR A 304 23.74 18.29 -10.18
N ILE A 305 23.37 17.02 -10.44
CA ILE A 305 22.74 16.15 -9.44
C ILE A 305 23.72 15.82 -8.30
N LEU A 306 25.00 15.58 -8.61
CA LEU A 306 26.03 15.34 -7.59
C LEU A 306 26.28 16.59 -6.72
N ALA A 307 26.33 17.77 -7.33
CA ALA A 307 26.47 19.03 -6.59
C ALA A 307 25.29 19.26 -5.66
N LEU A 308 24.06 19.01 -6.14
CA LEU A 308 22.84 19.06 -5.31
C LEU A 308 22.90 18.04 -4.16
N ALA A 309 23.32 16.81 -4.44
CA ALA A 309 23.42 15.76 -3.44
C ALA A 309 24.42 16.13 -2.33
N GLU A 310 25.55 16.74 -2.69
CA GLU A 310 26.51 17.26 -1.70
C GLU A 310 25.91 18.41 -0.88
N GLN A 311 25.30 19.39 -1.56
CA GLN A 311 24.72 20.58 -0.92
C GLN A 311 23.66 20.22 0.12
N HIS A 312 22.82 19.23 -0.17
CA HIS A 312 21.74 18.80 0.71
C HIS A 312 22.09 17.54 1.51
N SER A 313 23.36 17.11 1.56
CA SER A 313 23.78 15.93 2.36
C SER A 313 23.03 14.63 2.02
N CYS A 314 22.72 14.41 0.74
CA CYS A 314 22.04 13.22 0.20
C CYS A 314 23.06 12.12 -0.11
N SER A 315 23.41 11.31 0.89
CA SER A 315 24.46 10.29 0.77
C SER A 315 24.12 9.18 -0.24
N GLY A 316 22.85 8.74 -0.28
CA GLY A 316 22.39 7.72 -1.21
C GLY A 316 22.53 8.18 -2.66
N LEU A 317 21.97 9.34 -2.98
CA LEU A 317 22.08 9.93 -4.32
C LEU A 317 23.54 10.21 -4.74
N LYS A 318 24.38 10.64 -3.80
CA LYS A 318 25.82 10.87 -4.02
C LYS A 318 26.55 9.58 -4.41
N GLU A 319 26.31 8.47 -3.72
CA GLU A 319 26.91 7.17 -4.07
C GLU A 319 26.45 6.69 -5.44
N VAL A 320 25.16 6.86 -5.78
CA VAL A 320 24.65 6.55 -7.12
C VAL A 320 25.35 7.37 -8.20
N CYS A 321 25.57 8.67 -7.97
CA CYS A 321 26.33 9.51 -8.90
C CYS A 321 27.79 9.03 -9.05
N PHE A 322 28.45 8.62 -7.95
CA PHE A 322 29.80 8.09 -8.03
C PHE A 322 29.87 6.76 -8.78
N GLU A 323 28.94 5.84 -8.55
CA GLU A 323 28.86 4.59 -9.32
C GLU A 323 28.67 4.86 -10.82
N PHE A 324 27.84 5.85 -11.18
CA PHE A 324 27.69 6.27 -12.57
C PHE A 324 29.00 6.82 -13.14
N ILE A 325 29.72 7.66 -12.40
CA ILE A 325 30.98 8.30 -12.82
C ILE A 325 32.13 7.28 -12.91
N LYS A 326 32.17 6.27 -12.03
CA LYS A 326 33.24 5.24 -11.98
C LYS A 326 33.40 4.50 -13.31
N THR A 327 32.35 4.44 -14.13
CA THR A 327 32.41 3.80 -15.45
C THR A 327 33.34 4.57 -16.40
N PRO A 328 34.41 3.95 -16.95
CA PRO A 328 35.40 4.67 -17.77
C PRO A 328 34.84 5.39 -19.00
N ALA A 329 33.73 4.89 -19.58
CA ALA A 329 33.02 5.54 -20.68
C ALA A 329 32.36 6.85 -20.25
N ASN A 330 31.67 6.83 -19.09
CA ASN A 330 30.97 7.99 -18.54
C ASN A 330 31.97 9.05 -18.09
N LEU A 331 33.03 8.65 -17.39
CA LEU A 331 34.10 9.56 -16.96
C LEU A 331 34.70 10.32 -18.14
N LYS A 332 35.02 9.62 -19.24
CA LYS A 332 35.52 10.25 -20.47
C LYS A 332 34.49 11.21 -21.07
N ALA A 333 33.24 10.80 -21.19
CA ALA A 333 32.18 11.62 -21.77
C ALA A 333 31.92 12.90 -20.95
N ILE A 334 31.96 12.83 -19.62
CA ILE A 334 31.82 13.98 -18.72
C ILE A 334 33.00 14.94 -18.90
N THR A 335 34.24 14.44 -18.92
CA THR A 335 35.44 15.28 -19.12
C THR A 335 35.50 15.97 -20.49
N LEU A 336 34.82 15.41 -21.50
CA LEU A 336 34.70 16.02 -22.83
C LEU A 336 33.56 17.05 -22.90
N ALA A 337 32.49 16.87 -22.11
CA ALA A 337 31.33 17.76 -22.09
C ALA A 337 31.66 19.14 -21.49
N ASP A 338 32.58 19.22 -20.53
CA ASP A 338 33.08 20.50 -19.96
C ASP A 338 34.05 21.24 -20.91
N GLY A 339 34.39 20.67 -22.07
CA GLY A 339 35.46 21.13 -22.98
C GLY A 339 35.05 21.71 -24.34
N LEU A 340 33.77 22.01 -24.63
CA LEU A 340 33.36 22.58 -25.91
C LEU A 340 32.34 23.73 -25.80
N GLU A 341 32.85 24.96 -25.87
CA GLU A 341 32.10 26.14 -26.32
C GLU A 341 31.96 26.14 -27.87
N GLY A 342 30.73 26.21 -28.36
CA GLY A 342 30.39 26.76 -29.68
C GLY A 342 30.36 25.81 -30.88
N ILE A 343 29.20 25.73 -31.56
CA ILE A 343 28.98 26.23 -32.93
C ILE A 343 27.54 25.90 -33.40
N THR A 344 26.88 26.94 -33.91
CA THR A 344 25.57 26.98 -34.58
C THR A 344 25.65 26.58 -36.07
N ARG A 345 24.54 26.08 -36.67
CA ARG A 345 23.93 26.58 -37.93
C ARG A 345 22.72 25.76 -38.47
N THR A 346 21.55 26.43 -38.43
CA THR A 346 20.46 26.62 -39.43
C THR A 346 20.03 25.56 -40.47
N CYS A 347 18.70 25.49 -40.62
CA CYS A 347 17.82 24.59 -41.40
C CYS A 347 17.67 24.88 -42.92
N SER A 348 17.05 23.95 -43.68
CA SER A 348 16.14 24.20 -44.85
C SER A 348 15.31 22.97 -45.30
N ASN A 349 14.14 23.23 -45.91
CA ASN A 349 12.88 22.44 -46.12
C ASN A 349 12.84 21.23 -47.09
N SER A 350 11.86 20.30 -46.91
CA SER A 350 10.57 20.18 -47.69
C SER A 350 9.93 18.76 -47.81
N GLY A 351 8.60 18.66 -47.56
CA GLY A 351 7.59 17.95 -48.40
C GLY A 351 7.18 16.47 -48.20
N GLY A 352 5.86 16.20 -48.00
CA GLY A 352 5.09 15.11 -48.67
C GLY A 352 4.70 13.81 -47.92
N ARG A 353 3.38 13.52 -47.81
CA ARG A 353 2.64 12.54 -46.93
C ARG A 353 2.86 11.01 -47.11
N LYS A 354 2.70 10.30 -45.96
CA LYS A 354 2.32 8.89 -45.56
C LYS A 354 2.31 7.77 -46.63
N SER A 355 2.77 6.54 -46.40
CA SER A 355 2.67 5.62 -45.24
C SER A 355 3.72 4.49 -45.34
N TRP A 356 4.12 3.89 -44.21
CA TRP A 356 5.32 3.04 -43.95
C TRP A 356 6.64 3.82 -43.89
N ARG A 357 6.69 4.82 -43.00
CA ARG A 357 7.75 5.84 -42.98
C ARG A 357 8.95 5.52 -42.09
N TRP A 358 8.84 4.63 -41.11
CA TRP A 358 9.84 4.54 -40.04
C TRP A 358 10.48 3.15 -39.98
N VAL A 359 11.78 3.11 -39.71
CA VAL A 359 12.51 1.88 -39.37
C VAL A 359 12.39 1.68 -37.84
N THR A 360 12.09 0.45 -37.39
CA THR A 360 11.93 0.09 -35.98
C THR A 360 12.98 -0.94 -35.59
N TRP A 361 13.61 -0.78 -34.42
CA TRP A 361 14.59 -1.73 -33.88
C TRP A 361 14.25 -2.11 -32.45
N THR A 362 14.45 -3.38 -32.11
CA THR A 362 14.12 -3.96 -30.81
C THR A 362 15.27 -4.80 -30.27
N VAL A 363 15.54 -4.68 -28.98
CA VAL A 363 16.41 -5.56 -28.22
C VAL A 363 15.54 -6.65 -27.59
N LYS A 364 15.97 -7.90 -27.72
CA LYS A 364 15.30 -9.05 -27.13
C LYS A 364 16.25 -9.81 -26.21
N LEU A 365 15.78 -10.11 -24.99
CA LEU A 365 16.49 -10.98 -24.06
C LEU A 365 16.37 -12.44 -24.53
N GLN A 366 17.51 -13.12 -24.64
CA GLN A 366 17.60 -14.44 -25.27
C GLN A 366 17.55 -15.61 -24.27
N ASP A 367 17.86 -15.36 -22.99
CA ASP A 367 17.92 -16.35 -21.91
C ASP A 367 16.92 -16.04 -20.78
N ASP A 368 16.44 -17.07 -20.09
CA ASP A 368 15.57 -16.92 -18.91
C ASP A 368 16.39 -16.46 -17.69
N VAL A 369 16.13 -15.24 -17.23
CA VAL A 369 16.71 -14.70 -15.98
C VAL A 369 15.76 -14.90 -14.80
N THR A 370 16.32 -15.29 -13.64
CA THR A 370 15.59 -15.53 -12.39
C THR A 370 15.15 -14.24 -11.70
N GLU A 371 15.84 -13.13 -11.95
CA GLU A 371 15.53 -11.79 -11.45
C GLU A 371 15.33 -10.85 -12.64
N ALA A 372 14.35 -9.94 -12.57
CA ALA A 372 14.11 -8.98 -13.62
C ALA A 372 15.33 -8.06 -13.78
N VAL A 373 15.87 -7.98 -14.99
CA VAL A 373 17.03 -7.14 -15.28
C VAL A 373 16.52 -5.84 -15.88
N LYS A 374 16.70 -4.72 -15.16
CA LYS A 374 16.47 -3.40 -15.72
C LYS A 374 17.59 -3.11 -16.73
N VAL A 375 17.24 -2.87 -17.99
CA VAL A 375 18.23 -2.58 -19.03
C VAL A 375 17.84 -1.30 -19.75
N GLN A 376 18.83 -0.42 -19.90
CA GLN A 376 18.80 0.75 -20.75
C GLN A 376 19.39 0.38 -22.11
N TYR A 377 18.76 0.80 -23.21
CA TYR A 377 19.24 0.56 -24.58
C TYR A 377 19.15 1.82 -25.46
N SER A 378 20.15 2.04 -26.30
CA SER A 378 20.12 3.12 -27.31
C SER A 378 20.61 2.61 -28.66
N PHE A 379 19.95 3.04 -29.73
CA PHE A 379 20.33 2.74 -31.11
C PHE A 379 20.93 3.99 -31.76
N SER A 380 21.96 3.84 -32.61
CA SER A 380 22.59 4.93 -33.38
C SER A 380 23.24 4.39 -34.66
N PHE A 381 23.57 5.25 -35.65
CA PHE A 381 24.31 4.84 -36.84
C PHE A 381 25.82 4.83 -36.55
N VAL A 382 26.53 3.80 -37.00
CA VAL A 382 27.98 3.64 -36.73
C VAL A 382 28.80 4.81 -37.28
N ASP A 383 28.39 5.38 -38.42
CA ASP A 383 29.09 6.50 -39.07
C ASP A 383 28.93 7.84 -38.33
N GLU A 384 28.02 7.98 -37.36
CA GLU A 384 27.93 9.16 -36.48
C GLU A 384 29.02 9.17 -35.38
N VAL A 385 29.72 8.04 -35.19
CA VAL A 385 30.46 7.74 -33.96
C VAL A 385 31.97 7.55 -34.20
N GLU A 386 32.49 7.68 -35.43
CA GLU A 386 33.95 7.59 -35.67
C GLU A 386 34.77 8.68 -34.94
N ASN A 387 34.12 9.69 -34.34
CA ASN A 387 34.75 10.68 -33.45
C ASN A 387 34.29 10.62 -31.98
N GLN A 388 33.55 9.59 -31.54
CA GLN A 388 33.16 9.43 -30.13
C GLN A 388 33.45 8.00 -29.67
N GLY A 389 34.24 7.85 -28.59
CA GLY A 389 34.43 6.56 -27.91
C GLY A 389 33.09 5.95 -27.46
N PRO A 390 33.07 4.73 -26.89
CA PRO A 390 31.81 4.07 -26.53
C PRO A 390 30.96 5.00 -25.65
N ALA A 391 29.92 5.57 -26.26
CA ALA A 391 29.07 6.54 -25.61
C ALA A 391 28.20 5.79 -24.59
N CYS A 392 28.07 6.38 -23.41
CA CYS A 392 27.04 6.02 -22.43
C CYS A 392 25.71 5.86 -23.17
N VAL A 393 25.08 4.70 -23.01
CA VAL A 393 23.73 4.42 -23.53
C VAL A 393 22.80 5.56 -23.10
N ARG A 394 22.35 6.38 -24.05
CA ARG A 394 21.45 7.50 -23.78
C ARG A 394 19.99 7.00 -23.82
N ALA A 395 19.68 5.95 -23.07
CA ALA A 395 18.30 5.46 -22.92
C ALA A 395 17.66 6.13 -21.72
N LYS A 396 16.56 6.86 -21.95
CA LYS A 396 15.87 7.69 -20.96
C LYS A 396 14.99 6.90 -19.98
N LYS A 397 14.81 5.60 -20.16
CA LYS A 397 14.01 4.75 -19.26
C LYS A 397 14.64 3.38 -19.16
N ALA A 398 14.86 2.91 -17.92
CA ALA A 398 15.21 1.52 -17.69
C ALA A 398 13.97 0.67 -17.97
N HIS A 399 14.11 -0.30 -18.87
CA HIS A 399 13.04 -1.22 -19.18
C HIS A 399 13.26 -2.53 -18.45
N ASP A 400 12.21 -3.06 -17.85
CA ASP A 400 12.28 -4.37 -17.20
C ASP A 400 12.33 -5.46 -18.27
N PHE A 401 13.51 -6.05 -18.44
CA PHE A 401 13.68 -7.30 -19.17
C PHE A 401 13.47 -8.44 -18.18
N SER A 402 12.24 -8.92 -18.16
CA SER A 402 11.84 -10.16 -17.48
C SER A 402 11.41 -11.20 -18.51
N SER A 403 11.32 -12.46 -18.10
CA SER A 403 10.82 -13.55 -18.95
C SER A 403 9.43 -13.26 -19.56
N CYS A 404 8.64 -12.34 -18.98
CA CYS A 404 7.33 -11.92 -19.50
C CYS A 404 7.34 -10.63 -20.35
N HIS A 405 8.40 -9.82 -20.31
CA HIS A 405 8.59 -8.60 -21.12
C HIS A 405 9.98 -8.62 -21.76
N ALA A 406 10.21 -9.60 -22.63
CA ALA A 406 11.53 -9.91 -23.16
C ALA A 406 11.95 -9.06 -24.35
N THR A 407 11.14 -8.10 -24.84
CA THR A 407 11.46 -7.33 -26.06
C THR A 407 11.07 -5.86 -25.93
N TRP A 408 12.05 -4.96 -26.00
CA TRP A 408 11.85 -3.51 -25.95
C TRP A 408 12.60 -2.85 -27.11
N GLY A 409 12.08 -1.75 -27.66
CA GLY A 409 12.69 -1.13 -28.83
C GLY A 409 12.20 0.27 -29.15
N GLN A 410 12.85 0.92 -30.12
CA GLN A 410 12.50 2.25 -30.58
C GLN A 410 11.61 2.15 -31.82
N LYS A 411 10.31 2.37 -31.64
CA LYS A 411 9.29 2.22 -32.71
C LYS A 411 9.49 3.22 -33.85
N TYR A 412 10.06 4.39 -33.59
CA TYR A 412 10.25 5.47 -34.56
C TYR A 412 11.72 5.90 -34.65
N PHE A 413 12.61 4.96 -34.98
CA PHE A 413 14.05 5.22 -34.98
C PHE A 413 14.46 6.21 -36.09
N TRP A 414 14.09 5.95 -37.35
CA TRP A 414 14.38 6.90 -38.43
C TRP A 414 13.45 6.81 -39.63
N ASN A 415 13.32 7.92 -40.35
CA ASN A 415 12.47 7.99 -41.53
C ASN A 415 13.20 7.37 -42.73
N ARG A 416 12.56 6.42 -43.39
CA ARG A 416 13.11 5.68 -44.53
C ARG A 416 13.56 6.59 -45.67
N VAL A 417 12.78 7.62 -46.00
CA VAL A 417 13.11 8.54 -47.11
C VAL A 417 14.33 9.37 -46.77
N ASP A 418 14.53 9.69 -45.49
CA ASP A 418 15.67 10.45 -45.02
C ASP A 418 16.91 9.56 -44.90
N LEU A 419 16.75 8.30 -44.48
CA LEU A 419 17.82 7.29 -44.48
C LEU A 419 18.34 7.02 -45.90
N GLU A 420 17.45 6.86 -46.88
CA GLU A 420 17.79 6.63 -48.30
C GLU A 420 18.55 7.82 -48.92
N LYS A 421 18.39 9.03 -48.38
CA LYS A 421 19.10 10.25 -48.79
C LYS A 421 20.33 10.55 -47.93
N SER A 422 20.52 9.82 -46.84
CA SER A 422 21.54 10.11 -45.85
C SER A 422 22.92 9.59 -46.26
N SER A 423 23.96 10.18 -45.68
CA SER A 423 25.34 9.70 -45.82
C SER A 423 25.61 8.35 -45.12
N HIS A 424 24.65 7.83 -44.34
CA HIS A 424 24.79 6.58 -43.59
C HIS A 424 24.46 5.34 -44.42
N LEU A 425 23.79 5.51 -45.56
CA LEU A 425 23.50 4.43 -46.51
C LEU A 425 24.62 4.36 -47.56
N LYS A 426 25.65 3.55 -47.30
CA LYS A 426 26.80 3.35 -48.18
C LYS A 426 26.63 2.06 -48.99
N GLY A 427 26.47 2.18 -50.30
CA GLY A 427 26.36 1.02 -51.19
C GLY A 427 25.18 0.09 -50.87
N ASN A 428 24.03 0.66 -50.53
CA ASN A 428 22.82 -0.02 -50.04
C ASN A 428 22.94 -0.70 -48.67
N CYS A 429 24.03 -0.47 -47.94
CA CYS A 429 24.25 -0.99 -46.59
C CYS A 429 24.38 0.18 -45.60
N PHE A 430 23.89 -0.02 -44.37
CA PHE A 430 24.11 0.87 -43.24
C PHE A 430 24.36 0.01 -42.01
N THR A 431 25.12 0.53 -41.05
CA THR A 431 25.44 -0.21 -39.83
C THR A 431 24.86 0.52 -38.63
N ILE A 432 24.14 -0.21 -37.79
CA ILE A 432 23.55 0.30 -36.55
C ILE A 432 24.33 -0.23 -35.37
N ARG A 433 24.62 0.67 -34.44
CA ARG A 433 25.16 0.40 -33.13
C ARG A 433 24.01 0.32 -32.13
N CYS A 434 23.97 -0.75 -31.34
CA CYS A 434 23.07 -0.89 -30.21
C CYS A 434 23.94 -0.93 -28.96
N ASP A 435 23.87 0.11 -28.15
CA ASP A 435 24.54 0.13 -26.85
C ASP A 435 23.54 -0.35 -25.78
N LEU A 436 24.00 -1.25 -24.92
CA LEU A 436 23.20 -1.89 -23.85
C LEU A 436 23.88 -1.69 -22.50
N ALA A 437 23.12 -1.20 -21.53
CA ALA A 437 23.58 -1.03 -20.15
C ALA A 437 22.59 -1.70 -19.19
N VAL A 438 23.06 -2.69 -18.44
CA VAL A 438 22.30 -3.26 -17.34
C VAL A 438 22.30 -2.24 -16.21
N ALA A 439 21.11 -1.76 -15.83
CA ALA A 439 20.94 -0.92 -14.66
C ALA A 439 21.20 -1.79 -13.42
N THR A 440 22.45 -1.80 -12.98
CA THR A 440 22.83 -2.43 -11.71
C THR A 440 22.12 -1.70 -10.59
N THR A 441 21.30 -2.44 -9.84
CA THR A 441 20.59 -2.10 -8.60
C THR A 441 21.10 -0.87 -7.83
N PHE A 442 20.67 0.32 -8.25
CA PHE A 442 20.89 1.56 -7.49
C PHE A 442 19.97 1.67 -6.25
N ASP A 443 18.95 0.81 -6.14
CA ASP A 443 18.01 0.68 -5.01
C ASP A 443 18.68 0.38 -3.66
N ARG A 444 19.97 0.02 -3.62
CA ARG A 444 20.64 -0.32 -2.34
C ARG A 444 21.09 0.90 -1.55
N PHE A 445 21.18 2.08 -2.17
CA PHE A 445 21.78 3.25 -1.54
C PHE A 445 20.76 4.24 -0.97
N ILE A 446 19.52 4.20 -1.47
CA ILE A 446 18.44 5.08 -1.02
C ILE A 446 17.36 4.21 -0.37
N THR A 447 17.01 4.54 0.87
CA THR A 447 15.93 3.87 1.60
C THR A 447 14.88 4.91 1.94
N VAL A 448 13.70 4.82 1.33
CA VAL A 448 12.57 5.70 1.65
C VAL A 448 11.93 5.22 2.95
N PRO A 449 11.85 6.07 4.01
CA PRO A 449 11.16 5.72 5.23
C PRO A 449 9.66 5.42 4.97
N PRO A 450 9.02 4.54 5.76
CA PRO A 450 7.57 4.34 5.65
C PRO A 450 6.79 5.63 5.93
N SER A 451 5.55 5.67 5.47
CA SER A 451 4.65 6.81 5.71
C SER A 451 4.57 7.14 7.22
N SER A 452 4.58 8.43 7.53
CA SER A 452 4.60 8.95 8.90
C SER A 452 3.37 9.79 9.24
N ILE A 453 2.42 9.92 8.32
CA ILE A 453 1.29 10.85 8.46
C ILE A 453 0.43 10.53 9.68
N GLN A 454 0.02 9.27 9.86
CA GLN A 454 -0.80 8.84 11.00
C GLN A 454 -0.11 9.13 12.34
N ARG A 455 1.20 8.85 12.43
CA ARG A 455 2.00 9.14 13.64
C ARG A 455 2.11 10.65 13.90
N HIS A 456 2.30 11.46 12.87
CA HIS A 456 2.40 12.92 13.01
C HIS A 456 1.06 13.54 13.44
N ILE A 457 -0.06 13.06 12.90
CA ILE A 457 -1.39 13.48 13.34
C ILE A 457 -1.63 13.04 14.79
N MET A 458 -1.34 11.79 15.16
CA MET A 458 -1.43 11.33 16.55
C MET A 458 -0.65 12.23 17.53
N ASN A 459 0.55 12.66 17.15
CA ASN A 459 1.38 13.53 17.97
C ASN A 459 0.74 14.90 18.26
N LEU A 460 -0.18 15.40 17.41
CA LEU A 460 -0.91 16.64 17.66
C LEU A 460 -1.77 16.54 18.93
N LEU A 461 -2.48 15.42 19.10
CA LEU A 461 -3.32 15.20 20.27
C LEU A 461 -2.47 15.14 21.55
N LEU A 462 -1.29 14.53 21.47
CA LEU A 462 -0.37 14.38 22.60
C LEU A 462 0.31 15.71 22.98
N SER A 463 0.79 16.47 21.99
CA SER A 463 1.53 17.72 22.23
C SER A 463 0.61 18.87 22.66
N LYS A 464 -0.67 18.83 22.23
CA LYS A 464 -1.67 19.90 22.41
C LYS A 464 -1.27 21.24 21.75
N GLU A 465 -0.24 21.23 20.91
CA GLU A 465 0.27 22.42 20.23
C GLU A 465 -0.66 22.87 19.11
N GLY A 466 -1.07 24.14 19.13
CA GLY A 466 -1.97 24.68 18.10
C GLY A 466 -3.43 24.28 18.28
N THR A 467 -3.80 23.78 19.46
CA THR A 467 -5.22 23.54 19.82
C THR A 467 -6.02 24.85 19.79
N ASP A 468 -7.19 24.78 19.17
CA ASP A 468 -8.05 25.93 18.86
C ASP A 468 -9.52 25.71 19.30
N VAL A 469 -9.78 24.60 19.98
CA VAL A 469 -11.07 24.29 20.62
C VAL A 469 -10.85 23.60 21.97
N THR A 470 -11.73 23.93 22.92
CA THR A 470 -11.74 23.39 24.27
C THR A 470 -13.12 22.84 24.59
N PHE A 471 -13.18 21.62 25.11
CA PHE A 471 -14.39 20.94 25.57
C PHE A 471 -14.37 20.83 27.09
N SER A 472 -15.54 20.94 27.72
CA SER A 472 -15.75 20.55 29.11
C SER A 472 -16.63 19.31 29.13
N VAL A 473 -16.10 18.21 29.65
CA VAL A 473 -16.73 16.88 29.63
C VAL A 473 -16.60 16.28 31.02
N GLY A 474 -17.72 16.03 31.70
CA GLY A 474 -17.69 15.47 33.06
C GLY A 474 -16.87 16.27 34.08
N GLY A 475 -16.78 17.60 33.92
CA GLY A 475 -15.97 18.48 34.77
C GLY A 475 -14.48 18.55 34.39
N GLU A 476 -14.04 17.81 33.37
CA GLU A 476 -12.68 17.88 32.84
C GLU A 476 -12.58 18.79 31.61
N THR A 477 -11.42 19.43 31.44
CA THR A 477 -11.13 20.28 30.29
C THR A 477 -10.27 19.54 29.28
N ILE A 478 -10.78 19.35 28.07
CA ILE A 478 -10.13 18.58 27.00
C ILE A 478 -9.94 19.49 25.78
N VAL A 479 -8.73 19.58 25.25
CA VAL A 479 -8.39 20.45 24.11
C VAL A 479 -8.18 19.64 22.83
N ALA A 480 -8.51 20.21 21.68
CA ALA A 480 -8.36 19.56 20.38
C ALA A 480 -8.17 20.58 19.24
N HIS A 481 -8.12 20.08 17.99
CA HIS A 481 -7.97 20.84 16.76
C HIS A 481 -9.25 20.77 15.92
N ARG A 482 -9.88 21.91 15.64
CA ARG A 482 -11.17 21.99 14.92
C ARG A 482 -11.09 21.36 13.53
N CYS A 483 -10.02 21.62 12.79
CA CYS A 483 -9.84 21.08 11.44
C CYS A 483 -9.74 19.55 11.43
N VAL A 484 -9.05 18.94 12.40
CA VAL A 484 -8.95 17.47 12.51
C VAL A 484 -10.30 16.87 12.88
N LEU A 485 -11.03 17.47 13.82
CA LEU A 485 -12.37 17.01 14.20
C LEU A 485 -13.35 17.08 13.03
N ALA A 486 -13.36 18.21 12.30
CA ALA A 486 -14.25 18.41 11.16
C ALA A 486 -13.91 17.53 9.95
N ALA A 487 -12.62 17.24 9.72
CA ALA A 487 -12.22 16.30 8.68
C ALA A 487 -12.72 14.87 8.95
N ARG A 488 -12.83 14.49 10.22
CA ARG A 488 -13.08 13.10 10.65
C ARG A 488 -14.51 12.85 11.11
N SER A 489 -15.33 13.88 11.30
CA SER A 489 -16.71 13.80 11.74
C SER A 489 -17.56 14.90 11.09
N SER A 490 -18.59 14.48 10.37
CA SER A 490 -19.58 15.37 9.76
C SER A 490 -20.34 16.20 10.81
N VAL A 491 -20.57 15.63 11.99
CA VAL A 491 -21.22 16.27 13.14
C VAL A 491 -20.33 17.37 13.70
N PHE A 492 -19.05 17.09 13.99
CA PHE A 492 -18.12 18.14 14.43
C PHE A 492 -17.93 19.20 13.35
N LYS A 493 -17.91 18.84 12.07
CA LYS A 493 -17.86 19.81 10.97
C LYS A 493 -19.05 20.76 11.00
N ALA A 494 -20.26 20.24 11.15
CA ALA A 494 -21.47 21.05 11.24
C ALA A 494 -21.50 21.92 12.52
N GLU A 495 -21.05 21.38 13.65
CA GLU A 495 -21.03 22.08 14.93
C GLU A 495 -19.97 23.20 14.97
N LEU A 496 -18.77 22.93 14.44
CA LEU A 496 -17.63 23.85 14.52
C LEU A 496 -17.56 24.84 13.35
N PHE A 497 -18.10 24.51 12.17
CA PHE A 497 -18.02 25.37 10.98
C PHE A 497 -19.37 25.67 10.33
N GLY A 498 -20.46 25.06 10.80
CA GLY A 498 -21.80 25.29 10.27
C GLY A 498 -22.49 26.55 10.83
N PRO A 499 -23.68 26.88 10.30
CA PRO A 499 -24.45 28.05 10.71
C PRO A 499 -24.96 28.00 12.16
N MET A 500 -24.88 26.82 12.80
CA MET A 500 -25.17 26.62 14.22
C MET A 500 -24.05 27.10 15.15
N MET A 501 -22.97 27.69 14.62
CA MET A 501 -21.93 28.37 15.38
C MET A 501 -22.50 29.67 16.01
N GLU A 502 -23.38 29.55 16.99
CA GLU A 502 -23.87 30.68 17.78
C GLU A 502 -22.71 31.26 18.61
N GLY A 503 -22.12 32.35 18.10
CA GLY A 503 -21.46 33.40 18.89
C GLY A 503 -20.17 33.03 19.64
N THR A 504 -19.52 31.90 19.35
CA THR A 504 -18.48 31.37 20.24
C THR A 504 -17.14 31.17 19.56
N ILE A 505 -16.44 32.30 19.41
CA ILE A 505 -15.02 32.35 19.03
C ILE A 505 -14.11 32.03 20.24
N ALA A 506 -14.69 31.91 21.46
CA ALA A 506 -13.94 31.69 22.70
C ALA A 506 -14.66 30.84 23.77
N SER A 507 -15.78 30.16 23.47
CA SER A 507 -16.42 29.32 24.50
C SER A 507 -15.83 27.92 24.55
N VAL A 508 -15.82 27.40 25.77
CA VAL A 508 -15.66 25.97 26.03
C VAL A 508 -16.95 25.26 25.63
N ILE A 509 -16.86 24.28 24.73
CA ILE A 509 -18.00 23.47 24.29
C ILE A 509 -18.35 22.48 25.41
N GLN A 510 -19.59 22.50 25.89
CA GLN A 510 -20.04 21.63 26.98
C GLN A 510 -20.57 20.31 26.42
N ILE A 511 -20.11 19.20 26.99
CA ILE A 511 -20.64 17.86 26.72
C ILE A 511 -21.10 17.27 28.05
N GLU A 512 -22.41 17.27 28.27
CA GLU A 512 -23.02 16.85 29.54
C GLU A 512 -23.30 15.34 29.57
N ASP A 513 -23.70 14.74 28.44
CA ASP A 513 -24.13 13.34 28.35
C ASP A 513 -23.02 12.38 27.91
N MET A 514 -21.79 12.57 28.40
CA MET A 514 -20.67 11.66 28.10
C MET A 514 -19.59 11.73 29.17
N GLU A 515 -19.06 10.56 29.56
CA GLU A 515 -17.92 10.48 30.46
C GLU A 515 -16.63 10.97 29.77
N ALA A 516 -15.77 11.68 30.50
CA ALA A 516 -14.52 12.23 29.98
C ALA A 516 -13.60 11.15 29.38
N ARG A 517 -13.56 9.93 29.96
CA ARG A 517 -12.79 8.80 29.43
C ARG A 517 -13.31 8.28 28.09
N VAL A 518 -14.63 8.33 27.86
CA VAL A 518 -15.24 7.94 26.58
C VAL A 518 -14.93 8.99 25.52
N PHE A 519 -14.98 10.28 25.89
CA PHE A 519 -14.60 11.35 24.98
C PHE A 519 -13.10 11.33 24.62
N ARG A 520 -12.21 11.03 25.58
CA ARG A 520 -10.78 10.81 25.28
C ARG A 520 -10.57 9.65 24.30
N ALA A 521 -11.32 8.57 24.46
CA ALA A 521 -11.30 7.45 23.54
C ALA A 521 -11.77 7.85 22.12
N LEU A 522 -12.86 8.61 22.05
CA LEU A 522 -13.38 9.18 20.80
C LEU A 522 -12.31 10.04 20.09
N LEU A 523 -11.64 10.93 20.83
CA LEU A 523 -10.56 11.76 20.31
C LEU A 523 -9.36 10.90 19.89
N SER A 524 -8.96 9.92 20.69
CA SER A 524 -7.87 9.01 20.34
C SER A 524 -8.16 8.32 19.00
N PHE A 525 -9.38 7.83 18.80
CA PHE A 525 -9.79 7.26 17.51
C PHE A 525 -9.76 8.29 16.37
N ILE A 526 -10.24 9.51 16.58
CA ILE A 526 -10.23 10.55 15.54
C ILE A 526 -8.81 10.81 15.02
N TYR A 527 -7.81 10.82 15.90
CA TYR A 527 -6.40 11.11 15.55
C TYR A 527 -5.59 9.88 15.12
N THR A 528 -6.03 8.66 15.46
CA THR A 528 -5.26 7.42 15.20
C THR A 528 -5.96 6.45 14.27
N ASP A 529 -7.26 6.62 14.03
CA ASP A 529 -8.13 5.67 13.32
C ASP A 529 -7.98 4.24 13.86
N SER A 530 -7.70 4.11 15.16
CA SER A 530 -7.50 2.84 15.85
C SER A 530 -8.37 2.80 17.09
N LEU A 531 -8.99 1.64 17.37
CA LEU A 531 -9.77 1.47 18.58
C LEU A 531 -8.83 1.59 19.79
N PRO A 532 -9.05 2.55 20.71
CA PRO A 532 -8.18 2.73 21.85
C PRO A 532 -8.33 1.58 22.85
N ASP A 533 -7.28 1.34 23.63
CA ASP A 533 -7.35 0.45 24.78
C ASP A 533 -7.97 1.17 25.98
N MET A 534 -8.60 0.40 26.86
CA MET A 534 -9.22 0.92 28.07
C MET A 534 -8.13 1.29 29.08
N GLU A 535 -8.09 2.56 29.48
CA GLU A 535 -7.16 3.10 30.49
C GLU A 535 -7.68 2.75 31.90
N ASP A 536 -7.36 1.55 32.44
CA ASP A 536 -7.64 1.25 33.86
C ASP A 536 -6.60 0.30 34.49
N ASP A 537 -6.09 0.71 35.65
CA ASP A 537 -5.10 -0.02 36.46
C ASP A 537 -5.74 -1.02 37.44
N ASN A 538 -7.07 -1.00 37.59
CA ASN A 538 -7.78 -1.94 38.47
C ASN A 538 -8.08 -3.27 37.76
N VAL A 539 -7.77 -4.37 38.44
CA VAL A 539 -7.87 -5.73 37.89
C VAL A 539 -9.23 -6.39 38.22
N GLU A 540 -9.90 -5.94 39.27
CA GLU A 540 -11.23 -6.44 39.66
C GLU A 540 -12.28 -5.91 38.68
N ASP A 541 -13.03 -6.83 38.05
CA ASP A 541 -14.12 -6.55 37.09
C ASP A 541 -13.75 -5.85 35.76
N ARG A 542 -12.47 -5.92 35.35
CA ARG A 542 -11.98 -5.30 34.09
C ARG A 542 -12.82 -5.65 32.85
N GLU A 543 -13.26 -6.90 32.71
CA GLU A 543 -14.05 -7.34 31.54
C GLU A 543 -15.42 -6.66 31.48
N ALA A 544 -16.14 -6.55 32.61
CA ALA A 544 -17.45 -5.91 32.67
C ALA A 544 -17.33 -4.40 32.42
N GLN A 545 -16.27 -3.77 32.94
CA GLN A 545 -15.99 -2.35 32.72
C GLN A 545 -15.61 -2.06 31.27
N GLU A 546 -14.80 -2.93 30.63
CA GLU A 546 -14.45 -2.81 29.22
C GLU A 546 -15.68 -2.93 28.33
N LEU A 547 -16.60 -3.86 28.64
CA LEU A 547 -17.87 -4.00 27.93
C LEU A 547 -18.75 -2.75 28.05
N LEU A 548 -18.92 -2.21 29.26
CA LEU A 548 -19.69 -0.99 29.50
C LEU A 548 -19.06 0.21 28.78
N TRP A 549 -17.74 0.35 28.85
CA TRP A 549 -17.00 1.41 28.16
C TRP A 549 -17.13 1.29 26.63
N LEU A 550 -17.06 0.07 26.07
CA LEU A 550 -17.27 -0.17 24.64
C LEU A 550 -18.68 0.18 24.20
N GLN A 551 -19.69 -0.07 25.04
CA GLN A 551 -21.09 0.33 24.75
C GLN A 551 -21.24 1.86 24.72
N HIS A 552 -20.66 2.57 25.70
CA HIS A 552 -20.66 4.03 25.70
C HIS A 552 -19.90 4.61 24.49
N LEU A 553 -18.75 4.00 24.13
CA LEU A 553 -17.97 4.40 22.96
C LEU A 553 -18.72 4.13 21.64
N LEU A 554 -19.47 3.03 21.56
CA LEU A 554 -20.34 2.72 20.42
C LEU A 554 -21.43 3.79 20.24
N ALA A 555 -22.09 4.19 21.34
CA ALA A 555 -23.10 5.25 21.32
C ALA A 555 -22.49 6.61 20.92
N ALA A 556 -21.29 6.92 21.43
CA ALA A 556 -20.56 8.13 21.04
C ALA A 556 -20.16 8.10 19.55
N ALA A 557 -19.69 6.95 19.05
CA ALA A 557 -19.34 6.77 17.64
C ALA A 557 -20.54 7.03 16.71
N ASP A 558 -21.73 6.56 17.09
CA ASP A 558 -22.96 6.83 16.34
C ASP A 558 -23.34 8.32 16.41
N ARG A 559 -23.31 8.93 17.61
CA ARG A 559 -23.63 10.35 17.83
C ARG A 559 -22.76 11.30 17.00
N TYR A 560 -21.48 10.98 16.82
CA TYR A 560 -20.52 11.81 16.07
C TYR A 560 -20.25 11.29 14.64
N ASP A 561 -21.07 10.37 14.14
CA ASP A 561 -20.98 9.82 12.78
C ASP A 561 -19.60 9.20 12.43
N LEU A 562 -19.00 8.48 13.38
CA LEU A 562 -17.75 7.76 13.23
C LEU A 562 -18.00 6.30 12.86
N GLN A 563 -18.45 6.07 11.62
CA GLN A 563 -18.90 4.75 11.15
C GLN A 563 -17.87 3.63 11.36
N ARG A 564 -16.58 3.88 11.11
CA ARG A 564 -15.55 2.85 11.28
C ARG A 564 -15.31 2.51 12.76
N LEU A 565 -15.37 3.48 13.67
CA LEU A 565 -15.29 3.23 15.11
C LEU A 565 -16.50 2.42 15.59
N LYS A 566 -17.69 2.75 15.09
CA LYS A 566 -18.92 2.01 15.38
C LYS A 566 -18.76 0.53 15.03
N ILE A 567 -18.28 0.23 13.83
CA ILE A 567 -18.02 -1.14 13.36
C ILE A 567 -16.96 -1.85 14.22
N LEU A 568 -15.88 -1.16 14.63
CA LEU A 568 -14.84 -1.72 15.49
C LEU A 568 -15.36 -2.05 16.90
N CYS A 569 -16.18 -1.15 17.48
CA CYS A 569 -16.84 -1.39 18.76
C CYS A 569 -17.79 -2.59 18.67
N GLU A 570 -18.61 -2.68 17.61
CA GLU A 570 -19.49 -3.83 17.36
C GLU A 570 -18.69 -5.13 17.22
N GLU A 571 -17.57 -5.13 16.49
CA GLU A 571 -16.69 -6.28 16.33
C GLU A 571 -16.12 -6.74 17.68
N LYS A 572 -15.62 -5.81 18.49
CA LYS A 572 -15.03 -6.13 19.80
C LYS A 572 -16.10 -6.61 20.77
N LEU A 573 -17.28 -5.99 20.82
CA LEU A 573 -18.40 -6.45 21.64
C LEU A 573 -18.87 -7.86 21.24
N CYS A 574 -18.90 -8.19 19.94
CA CYS A 574 -19.22 -9.54 19.47
C CYS A 574 -18.20 -10.59 19.93
N LYS A 575 -16.91 -10.24 20.12
CA LYS A 575 -15.87 -11.15 20.64
C LYS A 575 -16.12 -11.62 22.07
N HIS A 576 -16.83 -10.83 22.87
CA HIS A 576 -17.06 -11.11 24.28
C HIS A 576 -18.43 -11.76 24.59
N SER A 577 -19.27 -12.04 23.57
CA SER A 577 -20.57 -12.71 23.78
C SER A 577 -20.41 -14.20 24.13
N PRO A 578 -21.13 -14.73 25.16
CA PRO A 578 -20.94 -16.10 25.68
C PRO A 578 -21.43 -17.21 24.73
N GLU A 579 -22.30 -16.92 23.76
CA GLU A 579 -22.69 -17.91 22.74
C GLU A 579 -21.82 -17.75 21.49
N ARG A 580 -20.73 -18.52 21.46
CA ARG A 580 -19.75 -18.55 20.37
C ARG A 580 -20.25 -19.16 19.06
N HIS A 581 -21.53 -19.11 18.73
CA HIS A 581 -22.00 -19.81 17.52
C HIS A 581 -23.00 -18.98 16.72
N SER A 582 -22.51 -18.57 15.54
CA SER A 582 -23.31 -18.42 14.34
C SER A 582 -24.40 -17.34 14.37
N CYS A 583 -24.03 -16.06 14.23
CA CYS A 583 -24.81 -15.09 13.44
C CYS A 583 -24.07 -13.75 13.24
N GLY A 584 -24.44 -12.99 12.20
CA GLY A 584 -23.71 -11.81 11.73
C GLY A 584 -24.17 -10.50 12.37
N GLY A 585 -23.24 -9.66 12.82
CA GLY A 585 -23.55 -8.39 13.48
C GLY A 585 -24.03 -8.55 14.93
N LEU A 586 -23.80 -7.54 15.77
CA LEU A 586 -24.16 -7.55 17.19
C LEU A 586 -25.65 -7.86 17.39
N LYS A 587 -26.50 -7.31 16.51
CA LYS A 587 -27.95 -7.53 16.51
C LYS A 587 -28.30 -9.01 16.32
N GLU A 588 -27.77 -9.69 15.30
CA GLU A 588 -28.11 -11.10 15.09
C GLU A 588 -27.46 -12.01 16.14
N VAL A 589 -26.29 -11.66 16.70
CA VAL A 589 -25.71 -12.37 17.86
C VAL A 589 -26.64 -12.28 19.07
N CYS A 590 -27.16 -11.10 19.38
CA CYS A 590 -28.16 -10.92 20.44
C CYS A 590 -29.46 -11.70 20.14
N LEU A 591 -29.89 -11.75 18.87
CA LEU A 591 -31.09 -12.49 18.48
C LEU A 591 -30.93 -14.00 18.58
N GLU A 592 -29.78 -14.57 18.22
CA GLU A 592 -29.48 -16.00 18.44
C GLU A 592 -29.42 -16.33 19.93
N PHE A 593 -28.76 -15.50 20.74
CA PHE A 593 -28.71 -15.67 22.20
C PHE A 593 -30.11 -15.76 22.82
N LEU A 594 -31.04 -14.96 22.31
CA LEU A 594 -32.43 -14.93 22.75
C LEU A 594 -33.27 -16.11 22.22
N LYS A 595 -32.80 -16.90 21.24
CA LYS A 595 -33.50 -18.13 20.79
C LYS A 595 -33.44 -19.23 21.83
N THR A 596 -32.41 -19.25 22.68
CA THR A 596 -32.29 -20.24 23.74
C THR A 596 -33.36 -19.98 24.82
N PRO A 597 -34.31 -20.92 25.07
CA PRO A 597 -35.46 -20.67 25.95
C PRO A 597 -35.11 -20.39 27.41
N SER A 598 -33.93 -20.81 27.89
CA SER A 598 -33.41 -20.48 29.22
C SER A 598 -32.98 -19.02 29.30
N ASN A 599 -32.23 -18.54 28.31
CA ASN A 599 -31.73 -17.16 28.26
C ASN A 599 -32.87 -16.15 28.11
N LEU A 600 -33.87 -16.48 27.30
CA LEU A 600 -35.06 -15.63 27.14
C LEU A 600 -35.81 -15.48 28.47
N LYS A 601 -35.95 -16.56 29.26
CA LYS A 601 -36.60 -16.51 30.58
C LYS A 601 -35.82 -15.65 31.57
N GLU A 602 -34.50 -15.79 31.61
CA GLU A 602 -33.63 -14.98 32.47
C GLU A 602 -33.71 -13.49 32.10
N ILE A 603 -33.69 -13.16 30.81
CA ILE A 603 -33.80 -11.76 30.35
C ILE A 603 -35.19 -11.19 30.62
N THR A 604 -36.27 -11.94 30.39
CA THR A 604 -37.64 -11.47 30.70
C THR A 604 -37.91 -11.31 32.21
N ALA A 605 -37.05 -11.88 33.05
CA ALA A 605 -37.11 -11.72 34.50
C ALA A 605 -36.22 -10.56 35.01
N ALA A 606 -35.41 -9.96 34.13
CA ALA A 606 -34.55 -8.83 34.44
C ALA A 606 -35.21 -7.50 33.99
N ASP A 607 -34.96 -6.43 34.75
CA ASP A 607 -35.48 -5.07 34.49
C ASP A 607 -35.10 -4.53 33.09
N VAL A 608 -34.06 -5.11 32.48
CA VAL A 608 -33.55 -4.78 31.14
C VAL A 608 -34.60 -5.00 30.04
N PHE A 609 -35.51 -5.98 30.21
CA PHE A 609 -36.54 -6.25 29.21
C PHE A 609 -37.60 -5.14 29.17
N ASP A 610 -37.96 -4.57 30.31
CA ASP A 610 -38.89 -3.45 30.41
C ASP A 610 -38.31 -2.17 29.78
N ASP A 611 -36.98 -1.98 29.88
CA ASP A 611 -36.25 -0.90 29.21
C ASP A 611 -36.24 -1.04 27.67
N ILE A 612 -36.12 -2.26 27.13
CA ILE A 612 -36.24 -2.50 25.68
C ILE A 612 -37.67 -2.23 25.19
N VAL A 613 -38.67 -2.63 25.98
CA VAL A 613 -40.09 -2.41 25.69
C VAL A 613 -40.42 -0.91 25.67
N SER A 614 -39.82 -0.13 26.59
CA SER A 614 -40.04 1.31 26.69
C SER A 614 -39.26 2.10 25.64
N THR A 615 -38.01 1.72 25.36
CA THR A 615 -37.07 2.50 24.54
C THR A 615 -37.17 2.15 23.04
N CYS A 616 -37.41 0.88 22.70
CA CYS A 616 -37.38 0.39 21.31
C CYS A 616 -38.53 -0.60 20.99
N PRO A 617 -39.81 -0.16 21.01
CA PRO A 617 -40.97 -1.04 20.84
C PRO A 617 -41.07 -1.73 19.46
N TYR A 618 -40.37 -1.23 18.44
CA TYR A 618 -40.25 -1.89 17.13
C TYR A 618 -39.36 -3.14 17.19
N LEU A 619 -38.33 -3.12 18.04
CA LEU A 619 -37.41 -4.23 18.23
C LEU A 619 -38.14 -5.42 18.86
N LEU A 620 -39.09 -5.14 19.76
CA LEU A 620 -39.99 -6.15 20.34
C LEU A 620 -40.87 -6.82 19.30
N LYS A 621 -41.43 -6.05 18.34
CA LYS A 621 -42.20 -6.62 17.22
C LYS A 621 -41.35 -7.49 16.32
N GLU A 622 -40.11 -7.09 16.05
CA GLU A 622 -39.16 -7.84 15.24
C GLU A 622 -38.69 -9.14 15.94
N LEU A 623 -38.43 -9.07 17.25
CA LEU A 623 -38.15 -10.22 18.12
C LEU A 623 -39.30 -11.22 18.06
N ILE A 624 -40.54 -10.77 18.30
CA ILE A 624 -41.74 -11.61 18.24
C ILE A 624 -41.90 -12.25 16.85
N ALA A 625 -41.66 -11.50 15.78
CA ALA A 625 -41.74 -12.02 14.41
C ALA A 625 -40.68 -13.09 14.10
N LYS A 626 -39.44 -12.94 14.61
CA LYS A 626 -38.35 -13.92 14.42
C LYS A 626 -38.47 -15.17 15.32
N PHE A 627 -39.13 -15.09 16.48
CA PHE A 627 -39.39 -16.27 17.33
C PHE A 627 -40.67 -17.03 16.96
N ALA A 628 -41.56 -16.42 16.17
CA ALA A 628 -42.77 -17.05 15.67
C ALA A 628 -42.57 -17.85 14.36
N SER A 629 -41.37 -17.76 13.74
CA SER A 629 -40.94 -18.53 12.55
C SER A 629 -40.01 -19.65 12.93
#